data_AF-A0A9E5EJK5-F1
#
_entry.id   AF-A0A9E5EJK5-F1
#
_cell.length_a   1.000
_cell.length_b   1.000
_cell.length_c   1.000
_cell.angle_alpha   90.00
_cell.angle_beta   90.00
_cell.angle_gamma   90.00
#
_symmetry.space_group_name_H-M   'P 1'
#
loop_
_entity.id
_entity.type
_entity.pdbx_description
1 polymer ?
#
loop_
_entity_poly.entity_id
_entity_poly.type
_entity_poly.pdbx_seq_one_letter_code
_entity_poly.pdbx_strand_id
1 'polypeptide(L)'
;MNFAIFACWLALAASLGCHLWAANRGLEMTDEASYFLIALDPWHTWGHGTFHGFLLRPLYLLGGSTVAGLRSIGYGVLLFAAWRLAGAVRLHGGRGKSAVADFCAPVLMVAAMTCYSAGMRTPCYNWMMLVGAILAWSGWLRSGISGVGPLELGIGLAIAVLGK
;
A
#
# COMPACT_ATOMS: atom_id res chain seq x y z
N MET A 1 23.28 -14.87 -8.79
CA MET A 1 22.16 -14.14 -8.15
C MET A 1 22.74 -12.88 -7.53
N ASN A 2 22.40 -11.70 -8.07
CA ASN A 2 23.12 -10.44 -7.81
C ASN A 2 23.01 -9.98 -6.36
N PHE A 3 24.15 -9.72 -5.70
CA PHE A 3 24.25 -9.16 -4.34
C PHE A 3 23.34 -7.95 -4.12
N ALA A 4 23.17 -7.10 -5.13
CA ALA A 4 22.27 -5.95 -5.07
C ALA A 4 20.79 -6.33 -4.90
N ILE A 5 20.30 -7.40 -5.54
CA ILE A 5 18.90 -7.86 -5.37
C ILE A 5 18.69 -8.32 -3.94
N PHE A 6 19.68 -9.04 -3.39
CA PHE A 6 19.67 -9.47 -2.00
C PHE A 6 19.64 -8.26 -1.05
N ALA A 7 20.44 -7.22 -1.31
CA ALA A 7 20.42 -5.98 -0.52
C ALA A 7 19.05 -5.28 -0.55
N CYS A 8 18.36 -5.25 -1.69
CA CYS A 8 17.00 -4.69 -1.77
C CYS A 8 15.98 -5.49 -0.94
N TRP A 9 16.04 -6.83 -0.98
CA TRP A 9 15.18 -7.67 -0.14
C TRP A 9 15.49 -7.51 1.35
N LEU A 10 16.76 -7.37 1.71
CA LEU A 10 17.18 -7.11 3.08
C LEU A 10 16.66 -5.74 3.56
N ALA A 11 16.73 -4.71 2.72
CA ALA A 11 16.16 -3.40 3.01
C ALA A 11 14.64 -3.46 3.21
N LEU A 12 13.93 -4.25 2.40
CA LEU A 12 12.50 -4.48 2.59
C LEU A 12 12.22 -5.17 3.94
N ALA A 13 12.95 -6.24 4.24
CA ALA A 13 12.78 -6.98 5.49
C ALA A 13 13.06 -6.10 6.71
N ALA A 14 14.11 -5.28 6.66
CA ALA A 14 14.43 -4.32 7.71
C ALA A 14 13.33 -3.27 7.87
N SER A 15 12.87 -2.66 6.76
CA SER A 15 11.78 -1.68 6.78
C SER A 15 10.50 -2.28 7.37
N LEU A 16 10.08 -3.46 6.90
CA LEU A 16 8.90 -4.14 7.40
C LEU A 16 9.05 -4.54 8.87
N GLY A 17 10.21 -5.03 9.28
CA GLY A 17 10.51 -5.37 10.67
C GLY A 17 10.37 -4.17 11.60
N CYS A 18 10.93 -3.02 11.22
CA CYS A 18 10.79 -1.77 11.96
C CYS A 18 9.32 -1.33 12.07
N HIS A 19 8.56 -1.40 10.98
CA HIS A 19 7.15 -1.01 10.96
C HIS A 19 6.27 -1.94 11.79
N LEU A 20 6.47 -3.25 11.70
CA LEU A 20 5.73 -4.23 12.51
C LEU A 20 6.04 -4.09 14.00
N TRP A 21 7.31 -3.86 14.36
CA TRP A 21 7.70 -3.58 15.74
C TRP A 21 7.09 -2.27 16.25
N ALA A 22 6.99 -1.25 15.39
CA ALA A 22 6.38 0.03 15.72
C ALA A 22 4.84 0.03 15.64
N ALA A 23 4.22 -1.01 15.06
CA ALA A 23 2.78 -1.07 14.79
C ALA A 23 1.94 -1.09 16.07
N ASN A 24 2.46 -1.67 17.16
CA ASN A 24 1.79 -1.71 18.46
C ASN A 24 2.28 -0.62 19.43
N ARG A 25 2.96 0.42 18.92
CA ARG A 25 3.38 1.57 19.72
C ARG A 25 2.38 2.71 19.59
N GLY A 26 2.46 3.69 20.51
CA GLY A 26 1.54 4.82 20.61
C GLY A 26 1.35 5.58 19.30
N LEU A 27 0.36 6.47 19.26
CA LEU A 27 0.07 7.31 18.09
C LEU A 27 1.12 8.41 17.97
N GLU A 28 1.56 8.65 16.74
CA GLU A 28 2.49 9.72 16.41
C GLU A 28 1.72 10.75 15.60
N MET A 29 1.60 11.95 16.17
CA MET A 29 0.82 13.10 15.67
C MET A 29 -0.71 13.03 15.80
N THR A 30 -1.32 14.23 15.78
CA THR A 30 -2.78 14.46 15.87
C THR A 30 -3.54 13.85 14.70
N ASP A 31 -2.93 13.81 13.53
CA ASP A 31 -3.56 13.31 12.30
C ASP A 31 -3.77 11.79 12.34
N GLU A 32 -2.85 11.06 12.97
CA GLU A 32 -2.96 9.60 13.08
C GLU A 32 -4.16 9.18 13.94
N ALA A 33 -4.39 9.88 15.05
CA ALA A 33 -5.58 9.69 15.87
C ALA A 33 -6.86 10.00 15.09
N SER A 34 -6.83 11.05 14.27
CA SER A 34 -7.94 11.42 13.41
C SER A 34 -8.28 10.26 12.48
N TYR A 35 -7.32 9.72 11.70
CA TYR A 35 -7.54 8.58 10.79
C TYR A 35 -8.14 7.35 11.48
N PHE A 36 -7.73 7.07 12.72
CA PHE A 36 -8.31 5.99 13.51
C PHE A 36 -9.77 6.24 13.88
N LEU A 37 -10.13 7.44 14.32
CA LEU A 37 -11.51 7.79 14.64
C LEU A 37 -12.41 7.65 13.40
N ILE A 38 -11.92 8.07 12.23
CA ILE A 38 -12.62 7.90 10.94
C ILE A 38 -12.84 6.42 10.61
N ALA A 39 -11.82 5.58 10.85
CA ALA A 39 -11.90 4.14 10.56
C ALA A 39 -12.82 3.39 11.55
N LEU A 40 -12.91 3.87 12.80
CA LEU A 40 -13.80 3.34 13.83
C LEU A 40 -15.27 3.54 13.47
N ASP A 41 -15.64 4.79 13.20
CA ASP A 41 -17.01 5.17 12.88
C ASP A 41 -17.06 6.28 11.81
N PRO A 42 -17.01 5.91 10.52
CA PRO A 42 -17.01 6.87 9.42
C PRO A 42 -18.35 7.59 9.26
N TRP A 43 -19.44 7.09 9.88
CA TRP A 43 -20.76 7.72 9.79
C TRP A 43 -20.92 8.87 10.77
N HIS A 44 -20.32 8.77 11.96
CA HIS A 44 -20.54 9.71 13.06
C HIS A 44 -19.33 10.61 13.36
N THR A 45 -18.22 10.46 12.64
CA THR A 45 -17.06 11.32 12.83
C THR A 45 -17.17 12.56 11.92
N TRP A 46 -17.32 13.75 12.52
CA TRP A 46 -17.74 14.98 11.80
C TRP A 46 -16.59 15.77 11.15
N GLY A 47 -15.38 15.20 11.11
CA GLY A 47 -14.16 15.87 10.68
C GLY A 47 -13.66 15.48 9.28
N HIS A 48 -14.56 15.15 8.33
CA HIS A 48 -14.15 14.53 7.05
C HIS A 48 -14.42 15.44 5.85
N GLY A 49 -13.37 15.74 5.10
CA GLY A 49 -13.46 16.29 3.74
C GLY A 49 -13.42 15.22 2.64
N THR A 50 -13.20 13.94 2.98
CA THR A 50 -12.99 12.84 2.01
C THR A 50 -13.60 11.52 2.49
N PHE A 51 -13.74 10.53 1.59
CA PHE A 51 -14.41 9.24 1.84
C PHE A 51 -13.51 8.13 2.38
N HIS A 52 -12.25 8.45 2.75
CA HIS A 52 -11.25 7.44 3.11
C HIS A 52 -11.64 6.55 4.31
N GLY A 53 -12.43 7.07 5.25
CA GLY A 53 -12.97 6.29 6.38
C GLY A 53 -13.71 5.02 5.99
N PHE A 54 -14.51 5.09 4.93
CA PHE A 54 -15.30 3.96 4.44
C PHE A 54 -14.42 2.85 3.85
N LEU A 55 -13.23 3.19 3.36
CA LEU A 55 -12.24 2.23 2.89
C LEU A 55 -11.36 1.71 4.03
N LEU A 56 -11.04 2.53 5.03
CA LEU A 56 -10.25 2.12 6.19
C LEU A 56 -11.01 1.20 7.14
N ARG A 57 -12.32 1.41 7.31
CA ARG A 57 -13.13 0.63 8.26
C ARG A 57 -13.10 -0.88 8.00
N PRO A 58 -13.32 -1.40 6.77
CA PRO A 58 -13.17 -2.82 6.49
C PRO A 58 -11.78 -3.35 6.86
N LEU A 59 -10.72 -2.60 6.59
CA LEU A 59 -9.35 -2.99 6.94
C LEU A 59 -9.13 -3.02 8.45
N TYR A 60 -9.72 -2.09 9.18
CA TYR A 60 -9.68 -2.05 10.64
C TYR A 60 -10.39 -3.27 11.24
N LEU A 61 -11.56 -3.63 10.73
CA LEU A 61 -12.29 -4.83 11.15
C LEU A 61 -11.50 -6.11 10.83
N LEU A 62 -10.92 -6.21 9.63
CA LEU A 62 -10.06 -7.33 9.24
C LEU A 62 -8.81 -7.44 10.13
N GLY A 63 -8.28 -6.32 10.60
CA GLY A 63 -7.20 -6.24 11.58
C GLY A 63 -7.63 -6.56 13.02
N GLY A 64 -8.83 -7.11 13.23
CA GLY A 64 -9.34 -7.46 14.56
C GLY A 64 -9.75 -6.25 15.40
N SER A 65 -10.10 -5.13 14.76
CA SER A 65 -10.47 -3.88 15.44
C SER A 65 -9.38 -3.35 16.38
N THR A 66 -8.12 -3.45 15.96
CA THR A 66 -6.96 -2.93 16.72
C THR A 66 -6.13 -1.96 15.89
N VAL A 67 -5.43 -1.06 16.59
CA VAL A 67 -4.47 -0.12 15.98
C VAL A 67 -3.37 -0.87 15.23
N ALA A 68 -2.74 -1.85 15.89
CA ALA A 68 -1.69 -2.66 15.30
C ALA A 68 -2.19 -3.48 14.09
N GLY A 69 -3.42 -3.99 14.17
CA GLY A 69 -4.07 -4.73 13.10
C GLY A 69 -4.31 -3.88 11.85
N LEU A 70 -4.91 -2.70 11.99
CA LEU A 70 -5.11 -1.80 10.85
C LEU A 70 -3.79 -1.43 10.17
N ARG A 71 -2.76 -1.12 10.97
CA ARG A 71 -1.42 -0.83 10.46
C ARG A 71 -0.84 -2.01 9.69
N SER A 72 -0.87 -3.20 10.27
CA SER A 72 -0.33 -4.42 9.66
C SER A 72 -1.04 -4.80 8.35
N ILE A 73 -2.37 -4.70 8.32
CA ILE A 73 -3.17 -4.91 7.10
C ILE A 73 -2.82 -3.85 6.05
N GLY A 74 -2.67 -2.59 6.46
CA GLY A 74 -2.21 -1.50 5.61
C GLY A 74 -0.88 -1.77 4.93
N TYR A 75 0.12 -2.25 5.70
CA TYR A 75 1.42 -2.66 5.17
C TYR A 75 1.25 -3.78 4.14
N GLY A 76 0.47 -4.81 4.48
CA GLY A 76 0.20 -5.94 3.60
C GLY A 76 -0.45 -5.52 2.28
N VAL A 77 -1.48 -4.68 2.32
CA VAL A 77 -2.20 -4.20 1.13
C VAL A 77 -1.28 -3.36 0.24
N LEU A 78 -0.46 -2.48 0.82
CA LEU A 78 0.48 -1.67 0.05
C LEU A 78 1.57 -2.51 -0.62
N LEU A 79 2.16 -3.45 0.12
CA LEU A 79 3.17 -4.36 -0.40
C LEU A 79 2.59 -5.27 -1.50
N PHE A 80 1.35 -5.74 -1.32
CA PHE A 80 0.65 -6.51 -2.33
C PHE A 80 0.43 -5.68 -3.61
N ALA A 81 -0.06 -4.44 -3.50
CA ALA A 81 -0.22 -3.56 -4.66
C ALA A 81 1.13 -3.32 -5.37
N ALA A 82 2.20 -3.02 -4.63
CA ALA A 82 3.53 -2.82 -5.21
C ALA A 82 4.05 -4.09 -5.93
N TRP A 83 3.81 -5.27 -5.34
CA TRP A 83 4.14 -6.55 -5.98
C TRP A 83 3.33 -6.81 -7.25
N ARG A 84 2.04 -6.43 -7.27
CA ARG A 84 1.18 -6.52 -8.47
C ARG A 84 1.74 -5.70 -9.62
N LEU A 85 2.10 -4.44 -9.36
CA LEU A 85 2.74 -3.54 -10.32
C LEU A 85 4.08 -4.09 -10.80
N ALA A 86 4.92 -4.59 -9.90
CA ALA A 86 6.18 -5.23 -10.28
C ALA A 86 5.96 -6.43 -11.21
N GLY A 87 4.92 -7.23 -10.96
CA GLY A 87 4.51 -8.30 -11.84
C GLY A 87 4.08 -7.80 -13.22
N ALA A 88 3.37 -6.66 -13.28
CA ALA A 88 2.95 -6.06 -14.54
C ALA A 88 4.16 -5.56 -15.35
N VAL A 89 5.11 -4.88 -14.71
CA VAL A 89 6.37 -4.45 -15.34
C VAL A 89 7.17 -5.66 -15.85
N ARG A 90 7.23 -6.75 -15.08
CA ARG A 90 7.90 -7.99 -15.49
C ARG A 90 7.28 -8.67 -16.71
N LEU A 91 5.95 -8.55 -16.91
CA LEU A 91 5.30 -9.07 -18.11
C LEU A 91 5.82 -8.39 -19.38
N HIS A 92 6.08 -7.08 -19.31
CA HIS A 92 6.63 -6.31 -20.44
C HIS A 92 8.15 -6.42 -20.56
N GLY A 93 8.88 -6.44 -19.43
CA GLY A 93 10.35 -6.48 -19.42
C GLY A 93 10.95 -7.87 -19.64
N GLY A 94 10.18 -8.94 -19.43
CA GLY A 94 10.62 -10.33 -19.52
C GLY A 94 11.54 -10.76 -18.35
N ARG A 95 11.16 -11.84 -17.64
CA ARG A 95 11.95 -12.38 -16.52
C ARG A 95 13.36 -12.79 -16.96
N GLY A 96 14.40 -12.33 -16.26
CA GLY A 96 15.80 -12.63 -16.59
C GLY A 96 16.30 -11.99 -17.91
N LYS A 97 15.47 -11.18 -18.59
CA LYS A 97 15.85 -10.47 -19.82
C LYS A 97 16.32 -9.04 -19.54
N SER A 98 16.00 -8.50 -18.37
CA SER A 98 16.39 -7.16 -17.96
C SER A 98 16.62 -7.10 -16.46
N ALA A 99 17.71 -6.45 -16.05
CA ALA A 99 17.97 -6.14 -14.65
C ALA A 99 16.76 -5.41 -14.04
N VAL A 100 16.17 -4.44 -14.75
CA VAL A 100 14.99 -3.70 -14.29
C VAL A 100 13.86 -4.64 -13.90
N ALA A 101 13.56 -5.67 -14.71
CA ALA A 101 12.52 -6.63 -14.41
C ALA A 101 12.84 -7.44 -13.14
N ASP A 102 14.09 -7.82 -12.92
CA ASP A 102 14.50 -8.61 -11.77
C ASP A 102 14.47 -7.81 -10.46
N PHE A 103 14.91 -6.55 -10.48
CA PHE A 103 14.90 -5.64 -9.32
C PHE A 103 13.53 -5.04 -9.00
N CYS A 104 12.59 -5.07 -9.94
CA CYS A 104 11.34 -4.31 -9.84
C CYS A 104 10.54 -4.57 -8.56
N ALA A 105 10.39 -5.85 -8.16
CA ALA A 105 9.59 -6.21 -6.98
C ALA A 105 10.16 -5.64 -5.67
N PRO A 106 11.40 -5.97 -5.26
CA PRO A 106 11.91 -5.44 -4.00
C PRO A 106 12.05 -3.91 -4.03
N VAL A 107 12.42 -3.31 -5.17
CA VAL A 107 12.55 -1.85 -5.27
C VAL A 107 11.20 -1.15 -5.10
N LEU A 108 10.16 -1.58 -5.82
CA LEU A 108 8.83 -0.96 -5.70
C LEU A 108 8.23 -1.20 -4.30
N MET A 109 8.42 -2.37 -3.71
CA MET A 109 7.93 -2.67 -2.37
C MET A 109 8.61 -1.80 -1.30
N VAL A 110 9.94 -1.63 -1.36
CA VAL A 110 10.66 -0.72 -0.46
C VAL A 110 10.23 0.72 -0.67
N ALA A 111 10.16 1.17 -1.92
CA ALA A 111 9.75 2.52 -2.27
C ALA A 111 8.32 2.81 -1.78
N ALA A 112 7.39 1.87 -1.93
CA ALA A 112 6.02 2.05 -1.46
C ALA A 112 5.97 2.26 0.06
N MET A 113 6.75 1.49 0.84
CA MET A 113 6.80 1.63 2.30
C MET A 113 7.28 3.00 2.79
N THR A 114 7.93 3.81 1.93
CA THR A 114 8.28 5.20 2.28
C THR A 114 7.07 6.10 2.50
N CYS A 115 5.86 5.68 2.10
CA CYS A 115 4.63 6.40 2.43
C CYS A 115 4.36 6.49 3.94
N TYR A 116 4.96 5.60 4.74
CA TYR A 116 4.89 5.60 6.19
C TYR A 116 6.07 6.35 6.85
N SER A 117 6.77 7.18 6.07
CA SER A 117 7.82 8.06 6.60
C SER A 117 7.26 9.16 7.51
N ALA A 118 8.15 9.79 8.29
CA ALA A 118 7.80 10.82 9.26
C ALA A 118 6.80 10.37 10.34
N GLY A 119 6.89 9.10 10.77
CA GLY A 119 6.19 8.55 11.94
C GLY A 119 4.71 8.19 11.74
N MET A 120 4.10 8.66 10.65
CA MET A 120 2.78 8.22 10.19
C MET A 120 2.81 6.72 9.85
N ARG A 121 2.22 5.90 10.71
CA ARG A 121 2.22 4.43 10.56
C ARG A 121 0.88 3.87 10.12
N THR A 122 -0.17 4.68 10.22
CA THR A 122 -1.55 4.28 9.94
C THR A 122 -1.91 4.61 8.50
N PRO A 123 -2.59 3.69 7.79
CA PRO A 123 -3.20 3.98 6.51
C PRO A 123 -4.01 5.28 6.55
N CYS A 124 -3.72 6.19 5.63
CA CYS A 124 -4.34 7.50 5.51
C CYS A 124 -4.77 7.74 4.06
N TYR A 125 -5.27 8.94 3.76
CA TYR A 125 -5.68 9.30 2.41
C TYR A 125 -4.50 9.30 1.41
N ASN A 126 -3.29 9.70 1.82
CA ASN A 126 -2.07 9.58 0.99
C ASN A 126 -1.73 8.13 0.67
N TRP A 127 -1.86 7.25 1.65
CA TRP A 127 -1.70 5.81 1.47
C TRP A 127 -2.73 5.27 0.47
N MET A 128 -3.99 5.70 0.55
CA MET A 128 -5.03 5.29 -0.38
C MET A 128 -4.75 5.77 -1.80
N MET A 129 -4.38 7.04 -1.98
CA MET A 129 -3.99 7.57 -3.30
C MET A 129 -2.85 6.76 -3.90
N LEU A 130 -1.84 6.41 -3.09
CA LEU A 130 -0.72 5.60 -3.54
C LEU A 130 -1.14 4.18 -3.94
N VAL A 131 -1.92 3.48 -3.11
CA VAL A 131 -2.45 2.14 -3.44
C VAL A 131 -3.27 2.19 -4.72
N GLY A 132 -4.18 3.17 -4.84
CA GLY A 132 -5.01 3.37 -6.01
C GLY A 132 -4.19 3.62 -7.27
N ALA A 133 -3.19 4.51 -7.21
CA ALA A 133 -2.30 4.78 -8.32
C ALA A 133 -1.49 3.54 -8.73
N ILE A 134 -0.92 2.79 -7.78
CA ILE A 134 -0.15 1.57 -8.06
C ILE A 134 -1.02 0.52 -8.76
N LEU A 135 -2.25 0.30 -8.28
CA LEU A 135 -3.19 -0.64 -8.90
C LEU A 135 -3.63 -0.14 -10.29
N ALA A 136 -3.89 1.16 -10.45
CA ALA A 136 -4.24 1.73 -11.75
C ALA A 136 -3.13 1.49 -12.79
N TRP A 137 -1.86 1.76 -12.43
CA TRP A 137 -0.72 1.49 -13.30
C TRP A 137 -0.51 0.00 -13.57
N SER A 138 -0.68 -0.85 -12.55
CA SER A 138 -0.58 -2.31 -12.69
C SER A 138 -1.65 -2.85 -13.65
N GLY A 139 -2.90 -2.40 -13.49
CA GLY A 139 -4.02 -2.74 -14.35
C GLY A 139 -3.83 -2.24 -15.78
N TRP A 140 -3.42 -0.98 -15.95
CA TRP A 140 -3.11 -0.39 -17.26
C TRP A 140 -2.07 -1.22 -18.02
N LEU A 141 -0.96 -1.57 -17.37
CA LEU A 141 0.08 -2.41 -17.98
C LEU A 141 -0.41 -3.82 -18.31
N ARG A 142 -1.43 -4.33 -17.61
CA ARG A 142 -2.01 -5.66 -17.87
C ARG A 142 -3.14 -5.63 -18.90
N SER A 143 -3.71 -4.47 -19.19
CA SER A 143 -4.77 -4.30 -20.18
C SER A 143 -4.28 -4.76 -21.56
N GLY A 144 -5.05 -5.64 -22.20
CA GLY A 144 -4.67 -6.26 -23.48
C GLY A 144 -3.77 -7.49 -23.37
N ILE A 145 -3.22 -7.79 -22.19
CA ILE A 145 -2.43 -9.01 -21.93
C ILE A 145 -3.20 -10.00 -21.05
N SER A 146 -3.95 -9.49 -20.07
CA SER A 146 -4.57 -10.29 -19.02
C SER A 146 -5.99 -9.81 -18.74
N GLY A 147 -6.93 -10.76 -18.59
CA GLY A 147 -8.34 -10.46 -18.29
C GLY A 147 -8.57 -9.69 -16.99
N VAL A 148 -7.65 -9.78 -16.01
CA VAL A 148 -7.74 -9.00 -14.75
C VAL A 148 -7.28 -7.54 -14.87
N GLY A 149 -6.65 -7.14 -15.99
CA GLY A 149 -6.09 -5.79 -16.16
C GLY A 149 -7.13 -4.66 -16.03
N PRO A 150 -8.24 -4.70 -16.79
CA PRO A 150 -9.29 -3.68 -16.70
C PRO A 150 -9.93 -3.58 -15.31
N LEU A 151 -10.12 -4.71 -14.62
CA LEU A 151 -10.65 -4.73 -13.25
C LEU A 151 -9.70 -4.04 -12.27
N GLU A 152 -8.42 -4.37 -12.31
CA GLU A 152 -7.40 -3.79 -11.45
C GLU A 152 -7.24 -2.27 -11.71
N LEU A 153 -7.35 -1.85 -12.97
CA LEU A 153 -7.36 -0.44 -13.36
C LEU A 153 -8.57 0.29 -12.74
N GLY A 154 -9.78 -0.26 -12.91
CA GLY A 154 -11.00 0.34 -12.37
C GLY A 154 -10.98 0.45 -10.85
N ILE A 155 -10.55 -0.60 -10.15
CA ILE A 155 -10.37 -0.59 -8.69
C ILE A 155 -9.35 0.46 -8.28
N GLY A 156 -8.20 0.52 -8.95
CA GLY A 156 -7.15 1.50 -8.65
C GLY A 156 -7.63 2.95 -8.78
N LEU A 157 -8.33 3.26 -9.87
CA LEU A 157 -8.90 4.59 -10.08
C LEU A 157 -9.96 4.94 -9.02
N ALA A 158 -10.84 4.00 -8.68
CA ALA A 158 -11.85 4.22 -7.64
C ALA A 158 -11.21 4.51 -6.27
N ILE A 159 -10.20 3.74 -5.86
CA ILE A 159 -9.48 3.94 -4.59
C ILE A 159 -8.76 5.30 -4.60
N ALA A 160 -8.10 5.66 -5.71
CA ALA A 160 -7.37 6.92 -5.83
C ALA A 160 -8.30 8.13 -5.71
N VAL A 161 -9.49 8.08 -6.33
CA VAL A 161 -10.50 9.14 -6.24
C VAL A 161 -11.06 9.28 -4.82
N LEU A 162 -11.31 8.17 -4.13
CA LEU A 162 -11.80 8.19 -2.74
C LEU A 162 -10.76 8.69 -1.73
N GLY A 163 -9.47 8.67 -2.11
CA GLY A 163 -8.36 9.21 -1.32
C GLY A 163 -8.06 10.69 -1.56
N LYS A 164 -8.68 11.34 -2.55
CA LYS A 164 -8.58 12.78 -2.81
C LYS A 164 -9.62 13.53 -1.98
#